data_AF-V4NZC5-F1
#
_entry.id   AF-V4NZC5-F1
#
_cell.length_a   1.000
_cell.length_b   1.000
_cell.length_c   1.000
_cell.angle_alpha   90.00
_cell.angle_beta   90.00
_cell.angle_gamma   90.00
#
_symmetry.space_group_name_H-M   'P 1'
#
loop_
_entity.id
_entity.type
_entity.pdbx_description
1 polymer ?
#
loop_
_entity_poly.entity_id
_entity_poly.type
_entity_poly.pdbx_seq_one_letter_code
_entity_poly.pdbx_strand_id
1 'polypeptide(L)'
;MTLQRTKRFSRLNRALGWTATVMVWERLLPALTPFLLLAAAIAVASQWGLFLALGTIVHIAVLVVGIAIATTAAVLNLRGFKTPTFTETNTRLAVDNKVTPEYLLGLRHLKKQPSLKIGKAKAGLAKGDPFALRYLMLVLIMFGYLSQGPVPWTQVASGFAPLGKPGVVLVAMDAHP
;
A
#
# COMPACT_ATOMS: atom_id res chain seq x y z
N MET A 1 -9.76 49.18 -7.19
CA MET A 1 -9.37 47.95 -6.45
C MET A 1 -9.10 46.86 -7.48
N THR A 2 -7.85 46.69 -7.90
CA THR A 2 -7.48 45.82 -9.03
C THR A 2 -7.43 44.37 -8.55
N LEU A 3 -8.37 43.53 -9.02
CA LEU A 3 -8.42 42.11 -8.70
C LEU A 3 -7.23 41.40 -9.36
N GLN A 4 -6.11 41.29 -8.63
CA GLN A 4 -4.95 40.52 -9.08
C GLN A 4 -5.31 39.04 -9.19
N ARG A 5 -5.36 38.54 -10.42
CA ARG A 5 -5.52 37.12 -10.75
C ARG A 5 -4.43 36.34 -10.01
N THR A 6 -4.84 35.48 -9.07
CA THR A 6 -3.94 34.68 -8.23
C THR A 6 -2.96 33.90 -9.10
N LYS A 7 -1.65 34.12 -8.92
CA LYS A 7 -0.61 33.34 -9.62
C LYS A 7 -0.82 31.85 -9.33
N ARG A 8 -0.87 31.02 -10.39
CA ARG A 8 -1.15 29.56 -10.34
C ARG A 8 -0.23 28.81 -9.35
N PHE A 9 0.98 29.33 -9.10
CA PHE A 9 2.02 28.77 -8.24
C PHE A 9 2.22 29.49 -6.89
N SER A 10 1.14 29.90 -6.22
CA SER A 10 1.23 30.45 -4.86
C SER A 10 1.60 29.37 -3.83
N ARG A 11 2.25 29.76 -2.71
CA ARG A 11 2.64 28.82 -1.64
C ARG A 11 1.41 28.09 -1.06
N LEU A 12 0.28 28.80 -0.99
CA LEU A 12 -1.01 28.26 -0.61
C LEU A 12 -1.51 27.19 -1.59
N ASN A 13 -1.48 27.44 -2.91
CA ASN A 13 -1.91 26.45 -3.90
C ASN A 13 -1.04 25.18 -3.86
N ARG A 14 0.28 25.34 -3.61
CA ARG A 14 1.17 24.20 -3.40
C ARG A 14 0.79 23.41 -2.14
N ALA A 15 0.53 24.09 -1.02
CA ALA A 15 0.13 23.43 0.23
C ALA A 15 -1.21 22.69 0.09
N LEU A 16 -2.20 23.29 -0.59
CA LEU A 16 -3.48 22.65 -0.90
C LEU A 16 -3.29 21.43 -1.81
N GLY A 17 -2.47 21.55 -2.86
CA GLY A 17 -2.16 20.44 -3.76
C GLY A 17 -1.54 19.25 -3.02
N TRP A 18 -0.50 19.49 -2.20
CA TRP A 18 0.12 18.43 -1.40
C TRP A 18 -0.84 17.82 -0.37
N THR A 19 -1.69 18.62 0.26
CA THR A 19 -2.69 18.11 1.20
C THR A 19 -3.68 17.19 0.48
N ALA A 20 -4.16 17.59 -0.71
CA ALA A 20 -5.03 16.75 -1.53
C ALA A 20 -4.32 15.45 -1.95
N THR A 21 -3.05 15.50 -2.35
CA THR A 21 -2.26 14.30 -2.67
C THR A 21 -2.14 13.36 -1.47
N VAL A 22 -1.85 13.87 -0.28
CA VAL A 22 -1.79 13.07 0.95
C VAL A 22 -3.14 12.43 1.26
N MET A 23 -4.24 13.17 1.10
CA MET A 23 -5.60 12.64 1.27
C MET A 23 -5.96 11.55 0.27
N VAL A 24 -5.57 11.71 -1.00
CA VAL A 24 -5.74 10.66 -2.01
C VAL A 24 -4.97 9.41 -1.62
N TRP A 25 -3.72 9.58 -1.19
CA TRP A 25 -2.88 8.46 -0.75
C TRP A 25 -3.52 7.71 0.42
N GLU A 26 -4.00 8.41 1.44
CA GLU A 26 -4.71 7.80 2.57
C GLU A 26 -5.97 7.04 2.17
N ARG A 27 -6.74 7.56 1.22
CA ARG A 27 -7.94 6.91 0.69
C ARG A 27 -7.60 5.71 -0.21
N LEU A 28 -6.41 5.68 -0.79
CA LEU A 28 -5.95 4.59 -1.66
C LEU A 28 -5.34 3.42 -0.86
N LEU A 29 -4.72 3.67 0.28
CA LEU A 29 -4.07 2.64 1.12
C LEU A 29 -4.95 1.42 1.44
N PRO A 30 -6.24 1.58 1.80
CA PRO A 30 -7.14 0.42 2.02
C PRO A 30 -7.27 -0.48 0.79
N ALA A 31 -7.28 0.08 -0.42
CA ALA A 31 -7.37 -0.69 -1.66
C ALA A 31 -6.09 -1.50 -1.96
N LEU A 32 -4.92 -1.04 -1.50
CA LEU A 32 -3.65 -1.77 -1.63
C LEU A 32 -3.47 -2.86 -0.57
N THR A 33 -4.23 -2.78 0.53
CA THR A 33 -4.17 -3.72 1.64
C THR A 33 -4.30 -5.20 1.23
N PRO A 34 -5.28 -5.62 0.42
CA PRO A 34 -5.41 -7.03 0.04
C PRO A 34 -4.18 -7.57 -0.70
N PHE A 35 -3.51 -6.74 -1.52
CA PHE A 35 -2.28 -7.15 -2.20
C PHE A 35 -1.11 -7.29 -1.22
N LEU A 36 -0.99 -6.37 -0.25
CA LEU A 36 0.02 -6.48 0.80
C LEU A 36 -0.20 -7.72 1.68
N LEU A 37 -1.45 -8.02 2.02
CA LEU A 37 -1.81 -9.23 2.77
C LEU A 37 -1.53 -10.49 1.96
N LEU A 38 -1.87 -10.52 0.68
CA LEU A 38 -1.56 -11.64 -0.21
C LEU A 38 -0.04 -11.86 -0.30
N ALA A 39 0.73 -10.79 -0.53
CA ALA A 39 2.19 -10.88 -0.59
C ALA A 39 2.78 -11.37 0.74
N ALA A 40 2.29 -10.89 1.87
CA ALA A 40 2.70 -11.36 3.19
C ALA A 40 2.35 -12.84 3.41
N ALA A 41 1.13 -13.26 3.03
CA ALA A 41 0.70 -14.65 3.14
C ALA A 41 1.56 -15.59 2.27
N ILE A 42 1.88 -15.18 1.04
CA ILE A 42 2.81 -15.91 0.16
C ILE A 42 4.19 -15.97 0.82
N ALA A 43 4.73 -14.86 1.32
CA ALA A 43 6.04 -14.83 1.97
C ALA A 43 6.11 -15.76 3.19
N VAL A 44 5.06 -15.75 4.04
CA VAL A 44 4.94 -16.70 5.16
C VAL A 44 4.90 -18.12 4.64
N ALA A 45 3.99 -18.47 3.73
CA ALA A 45 3.92 -19.83 3.22
C ALA A 45 5.22 -20.31 2.53
N SER A 46 5.91 -19.42 1.82
CA SER A 46 7.24 -19.68 1.24
C SER A 46 8.30 -19.91 2.28
N GLN A 47 8.31 -19.10 3.35
CA GLN A 47 9.22 -19.27 4.46
C GLN A 47 9.11 -20.69 5.04
N TRP A 48 7.90 -21.24 5.13
CA TRP A 48 7.66 -22.61 5.58
C TRP A 48 7.90 -23.68 4.51
N GLY A 49 8.37 -23.30 3.32
CA GLY A 49 8.69 -24.22 2.23
C GLY A 49 7.47 -24.78 1.49
N LEU A 50 6.27 -24.26 1.75
CA LEU A 50 5.02 -24.79 1.15
C LEU A 50 5.09 -24.81 -0.38
N PHE A 51 5.60 -23.73 -0.98
CA PHE A 51 5.69 -23.60 -2.44
C PHE A 51 6.77 -24.46 -3.10
N LEU A 52 7.75 -24.94 -2.34
CA LEU A 52 8.75 -25.90 -2.83
C LEU A 52 8.14 -27.30 -3.01
N ALA A 53 7.20 -27.67 -2.14
CA ALA A 53 6.51 -28.96 -2.21
C ALA A 53 5.37 -29.01 -3.24
N LEU A 54 4.86 -27.85 -3.69
CA LEU A 54 3.75 -27.80 -4.64
C LEU A 54 4.20 -28.16 -6.06
N GLY A 55 3.34 -28.82 -6.83
CA GLY A 55 3.51 -28.94 -8.28
C GLY A 55 3.34 -27.56 -8.97
N THR A 56 3.96 -27.39 -10.14
CA THR A 56 3.92 -26.10 -10.89
C THR A 56 2.50 -25.64 -11.20
N ILE A 57 1.62 -26.55 -11.62
CA ILE A 57 0.22 -26.23 -11.95
C ILE A 57 -0.52 -25.72 -10.71
N VAL A 58 -0.37 -26.40 -9.58
CA VAL A 58 -1.03 -26.02 -8.31
C VAL A 58 -0.52 -24.67 -7.81
N HIS A 59 0.80 -24.44 -7.92
CA HIS A 59 1.41 -23.17 -7.56
C HIS A 59 0.82 -22.00 -8.38
N ILE A 60 0.74 -22.16 -9.71
CA ILE A 60 0.13 -21.15 -10.58
C ILE A 60 -1.34 -20.93 -10.19
N ALA A 61 -2.10 -22.00 -9.97
CA ALA A 61 -3.51 -21.91 -9.59
C ALA A 61 -3.70 -21.11 -8.29
N VAL A 62 -2.89 -21.39 -7.25
CA VAL A 62 -2.94 -20.66 -5.97
C VAL A 62 -2.65 -19.18 -6.17
N LEU A 63 -1.64 -18.82 -6.97
CA LEU A 63 -1.30 -17.42 -7.23
C LEU A 63 -2.40 -16.69 -8.00
N VAL A 64 -2.95 -17.31 -9.05
CA VAL A 64 -4.03 -16.72 -9.86
C VAL A 64 -5.27 -16.49 -9.00
N VAL A 65 -5.68 -17.48 -8.21
CA VAL A 65 -6.84 -17.36 -7.30
C VAL A 65 -6.59 -16.27 -6.26
N GLY A 66 -5.40 -16.25 -5.64
CA GLY A 66 -5.03 -15.22 -4.67
C GLY A 66 -5.08 -13.81 -5.26
N ILE A 67 -4.54 -13.61 -6.47
CA ILE A 67 -4.57 -12.33 -7.19
C ILE A 67 -6.02 -11.94 -7.52
N ALA A 68 -6.85 -12.89 -7.96
CA ALA A 68 -8.26 -12.63 -8.25
C ALA A 68 -9.00 -12.13 -7.00
N ILE A 69 -8.86 -12.83 -5.86
CA ILE A 69 -9.44 -12.42 -4.57
C ILE A 69 -8.94 -11.03 -4.16
N ALA A 70 -7.63 -10.80 -4.24
CA ALA A 70 -7.05 -9.50 -3.86
C ALA A 70 -7.55 -8.36 -4.76
N THR A 71 -7.70 -8.63 -6.06
CA THR A 71 -8.24 -7.67 -7.03
C THR A 71 -9.71 -7.37 -6.73
N THR A 72 -10.54 -8.39 -6.50
CA THR A 72 -11.95 -8.19 -6.12
C THR A 72 -12.06 -7.38 -4.84
N ALA A 73 -11.29 -7.71 -3.80
CA ALA A 73 -11.26 -6.96 -2.55
C ALA A 73 -10.79 -5.51 -2.74
N ALA A 74 -9.78 -5.28 -3.58
CA ALA A 74 -9.30 -3.94 -3.90
C ALA A 74 -10.37 -3.12 -4.62
N VAL A 75 -11.04 -3.70 -5.63
CA VAL A 75 -12.15 -3.07 -6.35
C VAL A 75 -13.27 -2.70 -5.39
N LEU A 76 -13.68 -3.61 -4.49
CA LEU A 76 -14.71 -3.34 -3.49
C LEU A 76 -14.33 -2.17 -2.57
N ASN A 77 -13.06 -2.09 -2.14
CA ASN A 77 -12.56 -0.95 -1.36
C ASN A 77 -12.53 0.35 -2.17
N LEU A 78 -12.28 0.27 -3.47
CA LEU A 78 -12.28 1.42 -4.38
C LEU A 78 -13.68 1.92 -4.78
N ARG A 79 -14.74 1.10 -4.68
CA ARG A 79 -16.11 1.55 -5.01
C ARG A 79 -16.58 2.73 -4.16
N GLY A 80 -16.03 2.88 -2.95
CA GLY A 80 -16.27 4.03 -2.07
C GLY A 80 -15.31 5.20 -2.27
N PHE A 81 -14.38 5.13 -3.23
CA PHE A 81 -13.36 6.15 -3.43
C PHE A 81 -13.98 7.46 -3.89
N LYS A 82 -13.75 8.51 -3.11
CA LYS A 82 -14.11 9.88 -3.46
C LYS A 82 -12.84 10.71 -3.51
N THR A 83 -12.68 11.52 -4.55
CA THR A 83 -11.62 12.52 -4.58
C THR A 83 -11.85 13.55 -3.48
N PRO A 84 -10.82 14.00 -2.76
CA PRO A 84 -10.97 14.98 -1.70
C PRO A 84 -11.48 16.29 -2.29
N THR A 85 -12.54 16.84 -1.71
CA THR A 85 -13.09 18.10 -2.19
C THR A 85 -12.21 19.27 -1.74
N PHE A 86 -12.39 20.42 -2.39
CA PHE A 86 -11.68 21.64 -2.01
C PHE A 86 -11.96 22.02 -0.54
N THR A 87 -13.21 21.91 -0.10
CA THR A 87 -13.63 22.21 1.28
C THR A 87 -12.97 21.27 2.29
N GLU A 88 -12.92 19.96 2.00
CA GLU A 88 -12.24 18.98 2.85
C GLU A 88 -10.74 19.27 2.95
N THR A 89 -10.10 19.58 1.82
CA THR A 89 -8.67 19.89 1.76
C THR A 89 -8.35 21.18 2.54
N ASN A 90 -9.18 22.22 2.37
CA ASN A 90 -9.02 23.50 3.08
C ASN A 90 -9.20 23.30 4.59
N THR A 91 -10.23 22.56 5.00
CA THR A 91 -10.51 22.25 6.41
C THR A 91 -9.36 21.49 7.03
N ARG A 92 -8.83 20.49 6.34
CA ARG A 92 -7.69 19.71 6.82
C ARG A 92 -6.44 20.57 6.98
N LEU A 93 -6.10 21.36 5.97
CA LEU A 93 -4.94 22.25 6.01
C LEU A 93 -5.08 23.29 7.14
N ALA A 94 -6.30 23.76 7.41
CA ALA A 94 -6.61 24.69 8.49
C ALA A 94 -6.35 24.03 9.87
N VAL A 95 -6.88 22.82 10.08
CA VAL A 95 -6.65 22.02 11.30
C VAL A 95 -5.16 21.76 11.52
N ASP A 96 -4.42 21.35 10.49
CA ASP A 96 -2.99 21.04 10.60
C ASP A 96 -2.14 22.29 10.91
N ASN A 97 -2.65 23.50 10.62
CA ASN A 97 -2.00 24.78 10.93
C ASN A 97 -2.62 25.52 12.12
N LYS A 98 -3.61 24.94 12.81
CA LYS A 98 -4.34 25.57 13.92
C LYS A 98 -4.97 26.93 13.56
N VAL A 99 -5.45 27.07 12.33
CA VAL A 99 -6.14 28.27 11.83
C VAL A 99 -7.55 27.92 11.39
N THR A 100 -8.39 28.92 11.13
CA THR A 100 -9.73 28.69 10.58
C THR A 100 -9.71 28.55 9.05
N PRO A 101 -10.66 27.82 8.44
CA PRO A 101 -10.75 27.70 6.99
C PRO A 101 -10.94 29.03 6.27
N GLU A 102 -11.61 30.00 6.89
CA GLU A 102 -11.86 31.34 6.34
C GLU A 102 -10.57 32.15 6.27
N TYR A 103 -9.70 32.00 7.27
CA TYR A 103 -8.38 32.62 7.26
C TYR A 103 -7.55 32.15 6.05
N LEU A 104 -7.58 30.86 5.72
CA LEU A 104 -6.90 30.32 4.54
C LEU A 104 -7.44 30.88 3.22
N LEU A 105 -8.74 31.18 3.14
CA LEU A 105 -9.32 31.86 1.98
C LEU A 105 -8.81 33.30 1.88
N GLY A 106 -8.72 34.01 3.01
CA GLY A 106 -8.12 35.35 3.08
C GLY A 106 -6.66 35.40 2.62
N LEU A 107 -5.87 34.34 2.88
CA LEU A 107 -4.47 34.23 2.42
C LEU A 107 -4.33 34.27 0.89
N ARG A 108 -5.38 34.01 0.11
CA ARG A 108 -5.34 34.13 -1.36
C ARG A 108 -5.11 35.57 -1.83
N HIS A 109 -5.52 36.54 -1.03
CA HIS A 109 -5.43 37.96 -1.36
C HIS A 109 -4.17 38.63 -0.81
N LEU A 110 -3.37 37.94 0.01
CA LEU A 110 -2.12 38.48 0.55
C LEU A 110 -0.98 38.38 -0.46
N LYS A 111 -0.23 39.49 -0.59
CA LYS A 111 0.98 39.57 -1.44
C LYS A 111 2.10 38.63 -0.96
N LYS A 112 2.18 38.39 0.35
CA LYS A 112 3.16 37.49 0.98
C LYS A 112 2.41 36.43 1.79
N GLN A 113 2.45 35.18 1.32
CA GLN A 113 1.81 34.05 2.00
C GLN A 113 2.78 33.39 3.00
N PRO A 114 2.32 33.08 4.22
CA PRO A 114 3.12 32.33 5.18
C PRO A 114 3.38 30.90 4.68
N SER A 115 4.42 30.25 5.20
CA SER A 115 4.64 28.82 4.99
C SER A 115 3.60 28.02 5.77
N LEU A 116 2.79 27.22 5.08
CA LEU A 116 1.83 26.32 5.72
C LEU A 116 2.46 24.94 5.92
N LYS A 117 2.23 24.35 7.08
CA LYS A 117 2.60 22.97 7.38
C LYS A 117 1.61 22.04 6.68
N ILE A 118 2.12 21.12 5.88
CA ILE A 118 1.32 20.04 5.31
C ILE A 118 1.33 18.91 6.35
N GLY A 119 0.15 18.49 6.82
CA GLY A 119 0.05 17.40 7.78
C GLY A 119 0.61 16.09 7.23
N LYS A 120 1.14 15.25 8.12
CA LYS A 120 1.57 13.89 7.77
C LYS A 120 0.35 13.05 7.37
N ALA A 121 0.61 11.97 6.63
CA ALA A 121 -0.42 10.98 6.33
C ALA A 121 -0.97 10.41 7.65
N LYS A 122 -2.24 10.70 7.94
CA LYS A 122 -3.01 10.11 9.03
C LYS A 122 -3.50 8.76 8.51
N ALA A 123 -2.71 7.74 8.80
CA ALA A 123 -3.02 6.39 8.45
C ALA A 123 -4.41 6.01 8.99
N GLY A 124 -5.40 5.88 8.10
CA GLY A 124 -6.66 5.17 8.38
C GLY A 124 -6.44 3.66 8.49
N LEU A 125 -5.26 3.22 8.97
CA LEU A 125 -4.80 1.84 8.92
C LEU A 125 -5.77 0.92 9.69
N ALA A 126 -6.32 1.39 10.81
CA ALA A 126 -7.24 0.60 11.64
C ALA A 126 -8.61 0.38 11.00
N LYS A 127 -9.11 1.33 10.19
CA LYS A 127 -10.43 1.20 9.55
C LYS A 127 -10.42 0.19 8.39
N GLY A 128 -9.26 -0.02 7.77
CA GLY A 128 -9.09 -0.94 6.65
C GLY A 128 -8.73 -2.39 7.05
N ASP A 129 -8.57 -2.70 8.33
CA ASP A 129 -8.23 -4.04 8.82
C ASP A 129 -9.05 -4.42 10.08
N PRO A 130 -10.37 -4.66 9.93
CA PRO A 130 -11.25 -4.94 11.08
C PRO A 130 -10.91 -6.24 11.80
N PHE A 131 -10.24 -7.17 11.12
CA PHE A 131 -9.84 -8.47 11.67
C PHE A 131 -8.37 -8.52 12.12
N ALA A 132 -7.66 -7.39 12.10
CA ALA A 132 -6.25 -7.30 12.46
C ALA A 132 -5.34 -8.29 11.69
N LEU A 133 -5.72 -8.66 10.46
CA LEU A 133 -5.01 -9.66 9.65
C LEU A 133 -3.56 -9.25 9.39
N ARG A 134 -3.26 -7.95 9.33
CA ARG A 134 -1.89 -7.47 9.15
C ARG A 134 -1.01 -7.82 10.34
N TYR A 135 -1.53 -7.67 11.55
CA TYR A 135 -0.81 -8.02 12.77
C TYR A 135 -0.63 -9.54 12.87
N LEU A 136 -1.67 -10.30 12.50
CA LEU A 136 -1.57 -11.76 12.40
C LEU A 136 -0.43 -12.17 11.45
N MET A 137 -0.33 -11.57 10.27
CA MET A 137 0.76 -11.88 9.32
C MET A 137 2.13 -11.55 9.89
N LEU A 138 2.30 -10.41 10.58
CA LEU A 138 3.57 -10.08 11.24
C LEU A 138 3.93 -11.09 12.34
N VAL A 139 2.94 -11.53 13.12
CA VAL A 139 3.14 -12.56 14.15
C VAL A 139 3.55 -13.89 13.50
N LEU A 140 2.93 -14.29 12.39
CA LEU A 140 3.28 -15.52 11.68
C LEU A 140 4.69 -15.46 11.06
N ILE A 141 5.10 -14.31 10.51
CA ILE A 141 6.47 -14.09 10.02
C ILE A 141 7.46 -14.24 11.18
N MET A 142 7.21 -13.55 12.30
CA MET A 142 8.07 -13.61 13.48
C MET A 142 8.14 -15.03 14.04
N PHE A 143 7.01 -15.73 14.11
CA PHE A 143 6.95 -17.11 14.58
C PHE A 143 7.69 -18.08 13.63
N GLY A 144 7.54 -17.91 12.32
CA GLY A 144 8.32 -18.66 11.33
C GLY A 144 9.83 -18.42 11.51
N TYR A 145 10.22 -17.17 11.78
CA TYR A 145 11.64 -16.82 11.96
C TYR A 145 12.20 -17.42 13.24
N LEU A 146 11.44 -17.37 14.34
CA LEU A 146 11.85 -17.95 15.61
C LEU A 146 11.89 -19.48 15.58
N SER A 147 11.01 -20.13 14.80
CA SER A 147 10.94 -21.59 14.74
C SER A 147 11.95 -22.22 13.78
N GLN A 148 12.22 -21.60 12.63
CA GLN A 148 13.10 -22.15 11.59
C GLN A 148 14.46 -21.45 11.51
N GLY A 149 14.62 -20.30 12.19
CA GLY A 149 15.78 -19.44 12.05
C GLY A 149 15.76 -18.62 10.76
N PRO A 150 16.90 -18.00 10.37
CA PRO A 150 17.02 -17.25 9.14
C PRO A 150 16.95 -18.18 7.92
N VAL A 151 15.93 -17.98 7.08
CA VAL A 151 15.69 -18.74 5.85
C VAL A 151 16.34 -18.02 4.65
N PRO A 152 16.96 -18.74 3.69
CA PRO A 152 17.55 -18.11 2.51
C PRO A 152 16.50 -17.35 1.68
N TRP A 153 16.91 -16.22 1.11
CA TRP A 153 16.02 -15.37 0.31
C TRP A 153 15.40 -16.09 -0.89
N THR A 154 16.14 -17.05 -1.47
CA THR A 154 15.67 -17.89 -2.58
C THR A 154 14.42 -18.70 -2.23
N GLN A 155 14.32 -19.17 -0.98
CA GLN A 155 13.15 -19.90 -0.50
C GLN A 155 11.93 -18.98 -0.36
N VAL A 156 12.10 -17.76 0.17
CA VAL A 156 10.99 -16.79 0.25
C VAL A 156 10.54 -16.35 -1.15
N ALA A 157 11.49 -16.08 -2.04
CA ALA A 157 11.24 -15.71 -3.43
C ALA A 157 10.55 -16.82 -4.23
N SER A 158 10.73 -18.08 -3.85
CA SER A 158 10.14 -19.23 -4.55
C SER A 158 8.63 -19.14 -4.68
N GLY A 159 7.91 -18.65 -3.66
CA GLY A 159 6.44 -18.52 -3.73
C GLY A 159 5.95 -17.52 -4.78
N PHE A 160 6.79 -16.58 -5.20
CA PHE A 160 6.46 -15.61 -6.25
C PHE A 160 6.91 -16.07 -7.65
N ALA A 161 7.73 -17.12 -7.73
CA ALA A 161 8.35 -17.60 -8.96
C ALA A 161 7.90 -19.03 -9.30
N PRO A 162 6.67 -19.25 -9.77
CA PRO A 162 6.14 -20.60 -10.02
C PRO A 162 6.90 -21.37 -11.12
N LEU A 163 7.53 -20.65 -12.05
CA LEU A 163 8.30 -21.21 -13.17
C LEU A 163 9.80 -21.35 -12.87
N GLY A 164 10.29 -20.68 -11.83
CA GLY A 164 11.72 -20.58 -11.51
C GLY A 164 12.18 -21.58 -10.45
N LYS A 165 11.41 -22.66 -10.22
CA LYS A 165 11.87 -23.73 -9.33
C LYS A 165 13.23 -24.21 -9.86
N PRO A 166 14.30 -24.22 -9.05
CA PRO A 166 15.51 -24.93 -9.41
C PRO A 166 15.11 -26.40 -9.47
N GLY A 167 14.67 -26.84 -10.65
CA GLY A 167 14.45 -28.23 -10.93
C GLY A 167 15.77 -28.92 -10.67
N VAL A 168 15.73 -29.91 -9.78
CA VAL A 168 16.57 -31.09 -9.86
C VAL A 168 16.71 -31.41 -11.34
N VAL A 169 17.86 -31.06 -11.93
CA VAL A 169 18.23 -31.52 -13.26
C VAL A 169 18.14 -33.03 -13.13
N LEU A 170 17.19 -33.61 -13.85
CA LEU A 170 17.06 -35.05 -13.98
C LEU A 170 18.45 -35.57 -14.32
N VAL A 171 19.08 -36.25 -13.35
CA VAL A 171 20.16 -37.19 -13.61
C VAL A 171 19.51 -38.33 -14.39
N ALA A 172 19.23 -38.05 -15.65
CA ALA A 172 18.94 -38.99 -16.71
C ALA A 172 20.18 -38.99 -17.63
N MET A 173 21.34 -39.19 -17.01
CA MET A 173 22.56 -39.66 -17.64
C MET A 173 23.08 -40.75 -16.70
N ASP A 174 23.39 -41.90 -17.27
CA ASP A 174 24.03 -43.07 -16.66
C ASP A 174 23.12 -44.06 -15.92
N ALA A 175 22.33 -44.81 -16.71
CA ALA A 175 22.15 -46.24 -16.45
C ALA A 175 22.41 -47.00 -17.77
N HIS A 176 23.71 -47.25 -17.98
CA HIS A 176 24.31 -48.18 -18.94
C HIS A 176 23.78 -49.63 -18.78
N PRO A 177 23.85 -50.49 -19.80
CA PRO A 177 25.10 -50.96 -20.42
C PRO A 177 25.27 -50.56 -21.90
#